data_AF-A0A9N9EEN3-F1
#
_entry.id   AF-A0A9N9EEN3-F1
#
_cell.length_a   1.000
_cell.length_b   1.000
_cell.length_c   1.000
_cell.angle_alpha   90.00
_cell.angle_beta   90.00
_cell.angle_gamma   90.00
#
_symmetry.space_group_name_H-M   'P 1'
#
loop_
_entity.id
_entity.type
_entity.pdbx_description
1 polymer ?
#
loop_
_entity_poly.entity_id
_entity_poly.type
_entity_poly.pdbx_seq_one_letter_code
_entity_poly.pdbx_strand_id
1 'polypeptide(L)'
;MKQIYFTIFVFVAFTYSVHSQGVPGDTDTITNECQKISDYIETGTDYLNYSDVKACYDSIPFNKTKAVQTIETIKELLKGFYAFLDQAKDEPKPGYTFTPIDLITELDLFLNRDYSYEYEFVYDIGNLIDELRDGHTTFISKNFSYYFYQGFSMYSVIRPDGTQQIKVFDDTIDPSTIDCQVTHIDGLPAIDVITEFARNNLSYSRDLNVRFNTALASLGFGNRDFIVYGQDFSLRTKLPTVPTISYTLNCSDKIFNITREWIVPATSSTEFYPIFTKYKSSYINETSVGNASLIFDAVFSRFYTLQDFGVVLMSTESTADLNGDETVRFLSDIVVGFKLFADKGITKIVLDFSNNHGGTVIVTDYIIKLLFPNINIFPEDIKVTDVSTAFINEISNANAVGNLFNYRSYTSTITNNSFNNVDEFIGNNTYTRGGAQVKFTTKAFRNDSLDFQILPVPPKFPWTEENMVILTNGACFSSCANLVQRLAEANVPTVSVGGFPNTKFSFASCSGGTIRDSDTIRDTLSLYPNLNNLASRLTLSQDLTLRFTCAEVYSINNPDEVMDFSFRQADYQLYYDEQSARDPSSLWLQAAQYIKKQS
;
A
#
# COMPACT_ATOMS: atom_id res chain seq x y z
N MET A 1 21.18 -41.88 22.90
CA MET A 1 19.89 -41.90 22.18
C MET A 1 18.80 -41.37 23.10
N LYS A 2 18.52 -40.07 23.04
CA LYS A 2 17.34 -39.45 23.65
C LYS A 2 16.74 -38.58 22.54
N GLN A 3 15.52 -38.94 22.14
CA GLN A 3 14.74 -38.24 21.12
C GLN A 3 14.54 -36.78 21.55
N ILE A 4 15.03 -35.87 20.71
CA ILE A 4 14.73 -34.44 20.80
C ILE A 4 13.38 -34.27 20.10
N TYR A 5 12.36 -33.89 20.86
CA TYR A 5 11.06 -33.52 20.33
C TYR A 5 11.22 -32.22 19.54
N PHE A 6 11.18 -32.33 18.21
CA PHE A 6 11.02 -31.20 17.30
C PHE A 6 9.62 -30.62 17.54
N THR A 7 9.54 -29.52 18.28
CA THR A 7 8.31 -28.74 18.37
C THR A 7 8.25 -27.93 17.08
N ILE A 8 7.40 -28.37 16.15
CA ILE A 8 7.12 -27.66 14.90
C ILE A 8 6.46 -26.33 15.29
N PHE A 9 7.22 -25.25 15.27
CA PHE A 9 6.67 -23.90 15.28
C PHE A 9 5.96 -23.70 13.94
N VAL A 10 4.63 -23.76 13.97
CA VAL A 10 3.81 -23.33 12.83
C VAL A 10 3.94 -21.82 12.78
N PHE A 11 4.86 -21.34 11.94
CA PHE A 11 4.81 -19.98 11.43
C PHE A 11 3.48 -19.84 10.69
N VAL A 12 2.50 -19.21 11.34
CA VAL A 12 1.36 -18.64 10.62
C VAL A 12 1.92 -17.39 9.96
N ALA A 13 2.56 -17.57 8.82
CA ALA A 13 2.74 -16.49 7.87
C ALA A 13 1.34 -15.96 7.56
N PHE A 14 1.07 -14.71 7.94
CA PHE A 14 -0.05 -13.97 7.38
C PHE A 14 0.28 -13.77 5.90
N THR A 15 -0.07 -14.80 5.14
CA THR A 15 -0.09 -14.78 3.69
C THR A 15 -1.07 -13.69 3.29
N TYR A 16 -0.69 -12.87 2.29
CA TYR A 16 -1.69 -12.41 1.35
C TYR A 16 -2.17 -13.66 0.59
N SER A 17 -2.99 -14.48 1.25
CA SER A 17 -3.75 -15.49 0.56
C SER A 17 -4.94 -14.80 -0.06
N VAL A 18 -4.75 -14.20 -1.24
CA VAL A 18 -5.83 -14.19 -2.21
C VAL A 18 -6.01 -15.65 -2.57
N HIS A 19 -6.91 -16.32 -1.87
CA HIS A 19 -7.33 -17.65 -2.24
C HIS A 19 -7.87 -17.58 -3.67
N SER A 20 -7.07 -18.04 -4.64
CA SER A 20 -7.59 -18.52 -5.91
C SER A 20 -8.36 -19.80 -5.59
N GLN A 21 -9.60 -19.64 -5.15
CA GLN A 21 -10.52 -20.75 -4.95
C GLN A 21 -11.71 -20.45 -5.83
N GLY A 22 -11.87 -21.32 -6.84
CA GLY A 22 -13.03 -21.31 -7.71
C GLY A 22 -14.30 -21.23 -6.87
N VAL A 23 -15.20 -20.38 -7.33
CA VAL A 23 -16.55 -20.14 -6.83
C VAL A 23 -17.14 -21.39 -6.18
N PRO A 24 -17.26 -21.46 -4.85
CA PRO A 24 -18.36 -22.16 -4.21
C PRO A 24 -19.39 -21.07 -3.92
N GLY A 25 -20.15 -20.71 -4.95
CA GLY A 25 -21.26 -19.78 -4.81
C GLY A 25 -22.27 -20.39 -3.85
N ASP A 26 -22.67 -19.61 -2.85
CA ASP A 26 -23.95 -19.81 -2.21
C ASP A 26 -25.01 -19.76 -3.34
N THR A 27 -25.77 -20.83 -3.49
CA THR A 27 -26.60 -21.12 -4.68
C THR A 27 -27.82 -20.23 -4.86
N ASP A 28 -27.90 -19.09 -4.18
CA ASP A 28 -29.04 -18.21 -4.27
C ASP A 28 -28.71 -17.00 -5.16
N THR A 29 -29.16 -17.12 -6.42
CA THR A 29 -29.31 -16.11 -7.48
C THR A 29 -28.09 -15.76 -8.35
N ILE A 30 -27.52 -16.74 -9.04
CA ILE A 30 -26.83 -16.44 -10.31
C ILE A 30 -27.90 -16.05 -11.34
N THR A 31 -27.89 -14.79 -11.77
CA THR A 31 -28.76 -14.30 -12.84
C THR A 31 -28.24 -14.74 -14.21
N ASN A 32 -29.11 -14.73 -15.22
CA ASN A 32 -28.72 -15.06 -16.60
C ASN A 32 -27.57 -14.16 -17.11
N GLU A 33 -27.46 -12.92 -16.65
CA GLU A 33 -26.42 -11.97 -17.08
C GLU A 33 -25.05 -12.28 -16.46
N CYS A 34 -24.99 -12.62 -15.18
CA CYS A 34 -23.74 -13.05 -14.57
C CYS A 34 -23.32 -14.46 -15.01
N GLN A 35 -24.29 -15.35 -15.28
CA GLN A 35 -24.01 -16.66 -15.86
C GLN A 35 -23.34 -16.53 -17.23
N LYS A 36 -23.79 -15.58 -18.06
CA LYS A 36 -23.17 -15.30 -19.37
C LYS A 36 -21.68 -14.96 -19.25
N ILE A 37 -21.29 -14.19 -18.22
CA ILE A 37 -19.87 -13.90 -17.96
C ILE A 37 -19.13 -15.17 -17.54
N SER A 38 -19.71 -15.97 -16.64
CA SER A 38 -19.14 -17.25 -16.22
C SER A 38 -18.89 -18.17 -17.43
N ASP A 39 -19.87 -18.28 -18.33
CA ASP A 39 -19.77 -19.10 -19.54
C ASP A 39 -18.64 -18.59 -20.48
N TYR A 40 -18.46 -17.27 -20.60
CA TYR A 40 -17.36 -16.69 -21.38
C TYR A 40 -15.99 -17.05 -20.81
N ILE A 41 -15.86 -17.01 -19.48
CA ILE A 41 -14.62 -17.40 -18.78
C ILE A 41 -14.36 -18.90 -18.98
N GLU A 42 -15.37 -19.75 -18.80
CA GLU A 42 -15.25 -21.20 -18.96
C GLU A 42 -14.90 -21.61 -20.41
N THR A 43 -15.35 -20.85 -21.39
CA THR A 43 -15.04 -21.08 -22.81
C THR A 43 -13.70 -20.50 -23.25
N GLY A 44 -12.94 -19.89 -22.35
CA GLY A 44 -11.57 -19.39 -22.60
C GLY A 44 -11.51 -18.04 -23.28
N THR A 45 -12.49 -17.16 -23.03
CA THR A 45 -12.44 -15.76 -23.50
C THR A 45 -11.38 -15.00 -22.71
N ASP A 46 -10.50 -14.25 -23.38
CA ASP A 46 -9.47 -13.44 -22.70
C ASP A 46 -10.01 -12.11 -22.13
N TYR A 47 -11.00 -11.52 -22.82
CA TYR A 47 -11.55 -10.21 -22.50
C TYR A 47 -13.08 -10.17 -22.54
N LEU A 48 -13.68 -9.58 -21.51
CA LEU A 48 -15.11 -9.35 -21.38
C LEU A 48 -15.49 -7.96 -21.93
N ASN A 49 -16.73 -7.83 -22.41
CA ASN A 49 -17.28 -6.53 -22.77
C ASN A 49 -17.69 -5.75 -21.51
N TYR A 50 -17.36 -4.46 -21.46
CA TYR A 50 -17.83 -3.56 -20.40
C TYR A 50 -19.34 -3.64 -20.17
N SER A 51 -20.14 -3.70 -21.25
CA SER A 51 -21.61 -3.75 -21.15
C SER A 51 -22.13 -5.03 -20.50
N ASP A 52 -21.47 -6.16 -20.74
CA ASP A 52 -21.86 -7.44 -20.15
C ASP A 52 -21.54 -7.45 -18.65
N VAL A 53 -20.38 -6.91 -18.27
CA VAL A 53 -19.98 -6.73 -16.85
C VAL A 53 -20.96 -5.82 -16.12
N LYS A 54 -21.30 -4.68 -16.72
CA LYS A 54 -22.31 -3.77 -16.17
C LYS A 54 -23.67 -4.46 -16.02
N ALA A 55 -24.11 -5.22 -17.03
CA ALA A 55 -25.38 -5.94 -16.97
C ALA A 55 -25.40 -7.00 -15.86
N CYS A 56 -24.28 -7.70 -15.63
CA CYS A 56 -24.14 -8.59 -14.48
C CYS A 56 -24.26 -7.83 -13.15
N TYR A 57 -23.58 -6.69 -12.99
CA TYR A 57 -23.68 -5.89 -11.77
C TYR A 57 -25.11 -5.37 -11.54
N ASP A 58 -25.76 -4.87 -12.58
CA ASP A 58 -27.16 -4.43 -12.58
C ASP A 58 -28.17 -5.60 -12.44
N SER A 59 -27.73 -6.85 -12.36
CA SER A 59 -28.64 -7.99 -12.23
C SER A 59 -28.89 -8.39 -10.78
N ILE A 60 -28.04 -7.96 -9.85
CA ILE A 60 -28.12 -8.34 -8.43
C ILE A 60 -28.95 -7.29 -7.68
N PRO A 61 -30.21 -7.59 -7.31
CA PRO A 61 -31.10 -6.60 -6.70
C PRO A 61 -30.65 -6.23 -5.29
N PHE A 62 -30.84 -4.97 -4.92
CA PHE A 62 -30.57 -4.51 -3.56
C PHE A 62 -31.47 -5.20 -2.52
N ASN A 63 -30.86 -5.68 -1.41
CA ASN A 63 -31.57 -6.27 -0.29
C ASN A 63 -31.40 -5.43 0.98
N LYS A 64 -32.46 -4.72 1.39
CA LYS A 64 -32.45 -3.82 2.54
C LYS A 64 -32.11 -4.51 3.87
N THR A 65 -32.54 -5.74 4.09
CA THR A 65 -32.24 -6.47 5.33
C THR A 65 -30.75 -6.84 5.39
N LYS A 66 -30.17 -7.34 4.29
CA LYS A 66 -28.73 -7.60 4.18
C LYS A 66 -27.92 -6.31 4.37
N ALA A 67 -28.39 -5.20 3.81
CA ALA A 67 -27.75 -3.89 3.93
C ALA A 67 -27.70 -3.40 5.38
N VAL A 68 -28.81 -3.47 6.13
CA VAL A 68 -28.84 -3.11 7.57
C VAL A 68 -27.85 -3.94 8.37
N GLN A 69 -27.84 -5.26 8.17
CA GLN A 69 -26.91 -6.14 8.86
C GLN A 69 -25.45 -5.81 8.51
N THR A 70 -25.17 -5.54 7.24
CA THR A 70 -23.82 -5.19 6.76
C THR A 70 -23.32 -3.90 7.43
N ILE A 71 -24.13 -2.84 7.44
CA ILE A 71 -23.76 -1.56 8.08
C ILE A 71 -23.51 -1.73 9.58
N GLU A 72 -24.39 -2.45 10.29
CA GLU A 72 -24.20 -2.66 11.73
C GLU A 72 -22.93 -3.46 12.03
N THR A 73 -22.66 -4.54 11.27
CA THR A 73 -21.42 -5.31 11.45
C THR A 73 -20.17 -4.49 11.13
N ILE A 74 -20.18 -3.67 10.06
CA ILE A 74 -19.07 -2.76 9.75
C ILE A 74 -18.84 -1.79 10.91
N LYS A 75 -19.90 -1.18 11.46
CA LYS A 75 -19.80 -0.28 12.61
C LYS A 75 -19.21 -0.98 13.83
N GLU A 76 -19.59 -2.22 14.10
CA GLU A 76 -19.07 -3.02 15.22
C GLU A 76 -17.58 -3.34 15.04
N LEU A 77 -17.15 -3.73 13.84
CA LEU A 77 -15.74 -3.96 13.52
C LEU A 77 -14.90 -2.68 13.68
N LEU A 78 -15.36 -1.57 13.10
CA LEU A 78 -14.67 -0.29 13.17
C LEU A 78 -14.58 0.23 14.60
N LYS A 79 -15.68 0.20 15.36
CA LYS A 79 -15.69 0.62 16.77
C LYS A 79 -14.77 -0.25 17.61
N GLY A 80 -14.81 -1.57 17.39
CA GLY A 80 -14.04 -2.55 18.15
C GLY A 80 -12.54 -2.45 17.92
N PHE A 81 -12.10 -2.22 16.69
CA PHE A 81 -10.70 -2.41 16.30
C PHE A 81 -10.06 -1.26 15.52
N TYR A 82 -10.81 -0.44 14.77
CA TYR A 82 -10.18 0.56 13.91
C TYR A 82 -9.55 1.68 14.75
N ALA A 83 -8.21 1.73 14.75
CA ALA A 83 -7.42 2.61 15.59
C ALA A 83 -7.69 4.08 15.27
N PHE A 84 -7.85 4.40 13.98
CA PHE A 84 -8.01 5.77 13.51
C PHE A 84 -9.46 6.26 13.47
N LEU A 85 -10.43 5.46 13.94
CA LEU A 85 -11.86 5.80 13.84
C LEU A 85 -12.19 7.19 14.39
N ASP A 86 -11.63 7.52 15.56
CA ASP A 86 -11.90 8.79 16.23
C ASP A 86 -11.06 9.92 15.63
N GLN A 87 -9.79 9.65 15.30
CA GLN A 87 -8.88 10.63 14.70
C GLN A 87 -9.29 11.04 13.28
N ALA A 88 -10.03 10.19 12.56
CA ALA A 88 -10.57 10.52 11.25
C ALA A 88 -11.51 11.75 11.27
N LYS A 89 -12.03 12.14 12.44
CA LYS A 89 -12.87 13.34 12.63
C LYS A 89 -12.05 14.62 12.82
N ASP A 90 -10.74 14.52 13.03
CA ASP A 90 -9.88 15.68 13.25
C ASP A 90 -9.58 16.38 11.92
N GLU A 91 -9.44 17.70 11.98
CA GLU A 91 -9.00 18.50 10.83
C GLU A 91 -7.62 18.05 10.32
N PRO A 92 -7.42 17.94 9.00
CA PRO A 92 -6.14 17.54 8.44
C PRO A 92 -5.03 18.49 8.87
N LYS A 93 -3.83 17.93 9.12
CA LYS A 93 -2.63 18.74 9.35
C LYS A 93 -2.34 19.61 8.12
N PRO A 94 -1.75 20.82 8.29
CA PRO A 94 -1.34 21.66 7.17
C PRO A 94 -0.50 20.87 6.15
N GLY A 95 -0.89 20.96 4.87
CA GLY A 95 -0.29 20.20 3.78
C GLY A 95 -1.19 19.08 3.25
N TYR A 96 -2.05 18.52 4.10
CA TYR A 96 -3.09 17.59 3.67
C TYR A 96 -4.38 18.30 3.25
N THR A 97 -5.12 17.67 2.32
CA THR A 97 -6.37 18.21 1.77
C THR A 97 -7.52 17.19 1.78
N PHE A 98 -7.46 16.17 2.65
CA PHE A 98 -8.56 15.24 2.84
C PHE A 98 -9.61 15.85 3.79
N THR A 99 -10.83 15.36 3.72
CA THR A 99 -11.95 15.84 4.53
C THR A 99 -12.01 15.05 5.84
N PRO A 100 -12.28 15.68 7.00
CA PRO A 100 -12.61 14.97 8.24
C PRO A 100 -13.93 14.20 8.11
N ILE A 101 -14.01 13.01 8.71
CA ILE A 101 -15.14 12.09 8.51
C ILE A 101 -15.61 11.51 9.85
N ASP A 102 -16.90 11.69 10.15
CA ASP A 102 -17.58 10.89 11.17
C ASP A 102 -18.13 9.61 10.53
N LEU A 103 -17.25 8.61 10.41
CA LEU A 103 -17.53 7.40 9.65
C LEU A 103 -18.78 6.65 10.13
N ILE A 104 -19.04 6.63 11.44
CA ILE A 104 -20.22 5.95 11.99
C ILE A 104 -21.51 6.68 11.59
N THR A 105 -21.49 8.01 11.63
CA THR A 105 -22.65 8.83 11.26
C THR A 105 -22.92 8.73 9.75
N GLU A 106 -21.88 8.78 8.92
CA GLU A 106 -22.01 8.64 7.46
C GLU A 106 -22.54 7.27 7.05
N LEU A 107 -22.10 6.18 7.71
CA LEU A 107 -22.63 4.84 7.49
C LEU A 107 -24.14 4.74 7.82
N ASP A 108 -24.61 5.43 8.86
CA ASP A 108 -26.03 5.48 9.22
C ASP A 108 -26.88 6.15 8.13
N LEU A 109 -26.33 7.13 7.40
CA LEU A 109 -27.04 7.83 6.33
C LEU A 109 -27.35 6.90 5.13
N PHE A 110 -26.52 5.89 4.88
CA PHE A 110 -26.75 4.94 3.77
C PHE A 110 -28.00 4.08 3.98
N LEU A 111 -28.46 3.87 5.22
CA LEU A 111 -29.69 3.12 5.49
C LEU A 111 -30.98 3.85 5.04
N ASN A 112 -30.86 5.15 4.76
CA ASN A 112 -31.94 6.02 4.29
C ASN A 112 -31.91 6.28 2.78
N ARG A 113 -30.87 5.79 2.06
CA ARG A 113 -30.77 5.92 0.61
C ARG A 113 -31.55 4.79 -0.08
N ASP A 114 -32.04 5.09 -1.27
CA ASP A 114 -32.66 4.10 -2.16
C ASP A 114 -31.62 3.59 -3.15
N TYR A 115 -31.43 2.27 -3.18
CA TYR A 115 -30.54 1.58 -4.13
C TYR A 115 -31.36 0.63 -4.99
N SER A 116 -31.01 0.54 -6.27
CA SER A 116 -31.63 -0.43 -7.19
C SER A 116 -30.87 -1.75 -7.14
N TYR A 117 -29.54 -1.67 -7.06
CA TYR A 117 -28.66 -2.83 -7.19
C TYR A 117 -27.68 -2.93 -6.01
N GLU A 118 -27.24 -4.14 -5.71
CA GLU A 118 -26.34 -4.38 -4.58
C GLU A 118 -24.98 -3.70 -4.75
N TYR A 119 -24.44 -3.64 -5.97
CA TYR A 119 -23.13 -3.02 -6.21
C TYR A 119 -23.13 -1.52 -5.91
N GLU A 120 -24.25 -0.82 -6.12
CA GLU A 120 -24.37 0.61 -5.81
C GLU A 120 -24.16 0.85 -4.30
N PHE A 121 -24.83 0.05 -3.48
CA PHE A 121 -24.70 0.09 -2.02
C PHE A 121 -23.27 -0.27 -1.56
N VAL A 122 -22.69 -1.34 -2.11
CA VAL A 122 -21.33 -1.77 -1.77
C VAL A 122 -20.30 -0.70 -2.17
N TYR A 123 -20.46 -0.10 -3.35
CA TYR A 123 -19.57 0.95 -3.85
C TYR A 123 -19.70 2.22 -3.02
N ASP A 124 -20.90 2.61 -2.58
CA ASP A 124 -21.07 3.77 -1.69
C ASP A 124 -20.33 3.59 -0.35
N ILE A 125 -20.40 2.39 0.26
CA ILE A 125 -19.60 2.08 1.45
C ILE A 125 -18.10 2.13 1.13
N GLY A 126 -17.68 1.49 0.05
CA GLY A 126 -16.28 1.49 -0.38
C GLY A 126 -15.74 2.91 -0.62
N ASN A 127 -16.54 3.77 -1.26
CA ASN A 127 -16.21 5.17 -1.52
C ASN A 127 -16.07 5.97 -0.22
N LEU A 128 -16.99 5.80 0.74
CA LEU A 128 -16.89 6.44 2.05
C LEU A 128 -15.62 6.01 2.81
N ILE A 129 -15.31 4.71 2.77
CA ILE A 129 -14.07 4.19 3.38
C ILE A 129 -12.84 4.77 2.68
N ASP A 130 -12.86 4.84 1.34
CA ASP A 130 -11.78 5.43 0.55
C ASP A 130 -11.57 6.93 0.87
N GLU A 131 -12.60 7.65 1.29
CA GLU A 131 -12.50 9.07 1.70
C GLU A 131 -11.60 9.28 2.94
N LEU A 132 -11.38 8.26 3.77
CA LEU A 132 -10.43 8.30 4.89
C LEU A 132 -8.98 8.54 4.43
N ARG A 133 -8.71 8.28 3.15
CA ARG A 133 -7.37 8.30 2.52
C ARG A 133 -6.35 7.45 3.28
N ASP A 134 -6.85 6.37 3.85
CA ASP A 134 -6.10 5.36 4.58
C ASP A 134 -5.99 4.10 3.70
N GLY A 135 -4.86 3.90 3.05
CA GLY A 135 -4.70 2.75 2.15
C GLY A 135 -4.69 1.39 2.86
N HIS A 136 -4.67 1.35 4.20
CA HIS A 136 -4.84 0.10 4.97
C HIS A 136 -6.31 -0.21 5.29
N THR A 137 -7.21 0.74 5.06
CA THR A 137 -8.63 0.57 5.35
C THR A 137 -9.43 0.54 4.05
N THR A 138 -10.00 -0.62 3.73
CA THR A 138 -10.69 -0.85 2.45
C THR A 138 -11.93 -1.71 2.66
N PHE A 139 -12.99 -1.42 1.92
CA PHE A 139 -14.18 -2.27 1.85
C PHE A 139 -14.42 -2.73 0.42
N ILE A 140 -14.37 -4.03 0.18
CA ILE A 140 -14.48 -4.62 -1.15
C ILE A 140 -15.46 -5.80 -1.16
N SER A 141 -15.99 -6.11 -2.35
CA SER A 141 -16.76 -7.31 -2.60
C SER A 141 -16.10 -8.17 -3.67
N LYS A 142 -16.05 -9.49 -3.43
CA LYS A 142 -15.58 -10.47 -4.42
C LYS A 142 -16.47 -10.50 -5.67
N ASN A 143 -17.76 -10.20 -5.52
CA ASN A 143 -18.73 -10.18 -6.62
C ASN A 143 -18.53 -9.00 -7.58
N PHE A 144 -17.86 -7.92 -7.13
CA PHE A 144 -17.73 -6.66 -7.87
C PHE A 144 -16.26 -6.25 -8.08
N SER A 145 -15.41 -7.20 -8.52
CA SER A 145 -13.94 -7.11 -8.48
C SER A 145 -13.22 -7.10 -9.84
N TYR A 146 -13.89 -6.69 -10.93
CA TYR A 146 -13.25 -6.61 -12.26
C TYR A 146 -12.31 -5.40 -12.41
N TYR A 147 -11.27 -5.57 -13.23
CA TYR A 147 -10.43 -4.46 -13.68
C TYR A 147 -10.89 -3.88 -15.01
N PHE A 148 -10.67 -2.59 -15.18
CA PHE A 148 -10.97 -1.85 -16.40
C PHE A 148 -9.71 -1.11 -16.83
N TYR A 149 -9.16 -1.46 -17.99
CA TYR A 149 -7.91 -0.93 -18.51
C TYR A 149 -8.09 -0.33 -19.91
N GLN A 150 -7.37 0.72 -20.27
CA GLN A 150 -7.54 1.40 -21.56
C GLN A 150 -6.44 1.15 -22.60
N GLY A 151 -5.37 0.41 -22.26
CA GLY A 151 -4.23 0.31 -23.17
C GLY A 151 -3.43 1.62 -23.31
N PHE A 152 -3.65 2.59 -22.42
CA PHE A 152 -3.23 3.97 -22.61
C PHE A 152 -2.72 4.58 -21.30
N SER A 153 -1.40 4.54 -21.11
CA SER A 153 -0.73 5.00 -19.89
C SER A 153 -0.22 6.43 -20.09
N MET A 154 -0.40 7.29 -19.09
CA MET A 154 0.01 8.70 -19.14
C MET A 154 0.98 9.02 -18.01
N TYR A 155 1.89 9.97 -18.22
CA TYR A 155 2.85 10.44 -17.22
C TYR A 155 2.91 11.96 -17.17
N SER A 156 3.39 12.50 -16.05
CA SER A 156 3.61 13.94 -15.87
C SER A 156 5.08 14.28 -16.01
N VAL A 157 5.40 15.31 -16.79
CA VAL A 157 6.77 15.87 -16.91
C VAL A 157 6.79 17.37 -16.67
N ILE A 158 7.93 17.87 -16.20
CA ILE A 158 8.24 19.30 -16.15
C ILE A 158 9.20 19.64 -17.29
N ARG A 159 8.80 20.60 -18.12
CA ARG A 159 9.64 21.11 -19.22
C ARG A 159 10.73 22.05 -18.69
N PRO A 160 11.79 22.31 -19.49
CA PRO A 160 12.83 23.27 -19.12
C PRO A 160 12.34 24.70 -18.84
N ASP A 161 11.17 25.08 -19.35
CA ASP A 161 10.52 26.37 -19.09
C ASP A 161 9.68 26.38 -17.80
N GLY A 162 9.65 25.26 -17.06
CA GLY A 162 8.89 25.09 -15.82
C GLY A 162 7.44 24.65 -16.01
N THR A 163 6.97 24.45 -17.24
CA THR A 163 5.59 24.03 -17.50
C THR A 163 5.39 22.53 -17.23
N GLN A 164 4.32 22.18 -16.53
CA GLN A 164 3.91 20.79 -16.32
C GLN A 164 3.04 20.32 -17.48
N GLN A 165 3.34 19.13 -18.01
CA GLN A 165 2.58 18.51 -19.09
C GLN A 165 2.21 17.07 -18.75
N ILE A 166 1.03 16.66 -19.18
CA ILE A 166 0.64 15.25 -19.24
C ILE A 166 0.96 14.73 -20.63
N LYS A 167 1.65 13.59 -20.70
CA LYS A 167 2.09 12.97 -21.95
C LYS A 167 1.74 11.49 -21.98
N VAL A 168 1.71 10.91 -23.17
CA VAL A 168 1.50 9.47 -23.36
C VAL A 168 2.78 8.72 -23.01
N PHE A 169 2.74 7.93 -21.94
CA PHE A 169 3.85 7.11 -21.47
C PHE A 169 4.00 5.88 -22.37
N ASP A 170 2.89 5.18 -22.57
CA ASP A 170 2.76 3.99 -23.41
C ASP A 170 1.35 3.90 -23.99
N ASP A 171 1.23 3.39 -25.21
CA ASP A 171 -0.04 3.17 -25.91
C ASP A 171 0.03 1.83 -26.65
N THR A 172 -0.64 0.83 -26.10
CA THR A 172 -0.60 -0.54 -26.62
C THR A 172 -1.47 -0.73 -27.87
N ILE A 173 -2.34 0.24 -28.16
CA ILE A 173 -3.25 0.24 -29.31
C ILE A 173 -2.65 1.03 -30.48
N ASP A 174 -2.11 2.22 -30.22
CA ASP A 174 -1.44 3.06 -31.23
C ASP A 174 -0.10 3.60 -30.70
N PRO A 175 1.00 2.85 -30.85
CA PRO A 175 2.33 3.28 -30.38
C PRO A 175 2.84 4.58 -31.02
N SER A 176 2.22 5.09 -32.09
CA SER A 176 2.62 6.36 -32.70
C SER A 176 2.24 7.59 -31.86
N THR A 177 1.39 7.40 -30.85
CA THR A 177 0.96 8.46 -29.91
C THR A 177 1.91 8.63 -28.72
N ILE A 178 2.88 7.73 -28.54
CA ILE A 178 3.87 7.80 -27.46
C ILE A 178 4.59 9.16 -27.52
N ASP A 179 4.77 9.77 -26.35
CA ASP A 179 5.33 11.12 -26.17
C ASP A 179 4.49 12.27 -26.74
N CYS A 180 3.28 12.03 -27.23
CA CYS A 180 2.34 13.13 -27.49
C CYS A 180 1.85 13.75 -26.19
N GLN A 181 1.57 15.05 -26.22
CA GLN A 181 0.95 15.74 -25.09
C GLN A 181 -0.55 15.41 -25.06
N VAL A 182 -1.05 14.97 -23.91
CA VAL A 182 -2.49 14.87 -23.64
C VAL A 182 -2.96 16.23 -23.15
N THR A 183 -3.65 16.98 -24.01
CA THR A 183 -4.09 18.34 -23.69
C THR A 183 -5.43 18.36 -23.00
N HIS A 184 -6.37 17.51 -23.45
CA HIS A 184 -7.72 17.43 -22.90
C HIS A 184 -8.16 15.97 -22.74
N ILE A 185 -9.00 15.73 -21.75
CA ILE A 185 -9.70 14.49 -21.48
C ILE A 185 -11.20 14.84 -21.40
N ASP A 186 -12.01 14.23 -22.26
CA ASP A 186 -13.43 14.53 -22.44
C ASP A 186 -13.73 16.03 -22.60
N GLY A 187 -12.86 16.73 -23.32
CA GLY A 187 -12.97 18.16 -23.62
C GLY A 187 -12.53 19.10 -22.49
N LEU A 188 -12.11 18.58 -21.34
CA LEU A 188 -11.58 19.36 -20.21
C LEU A 188 -10.05 19.24 -20.13
N PRO A 189 -9.32 20.24 -19.59
CA PRO A 189 -7.86 20.17 -19.49
C PRO A 189 -7.39 18.90 -18.75
N ALA A 190 -6.45 18.18 -19.36
CA ALA A 190 -6.05 16.86 -18.86
C ALA A 190 -5.51 16.90 -17.42
N ILE A 191 -4.72 17.92 -17.09
CA ILE A 191 -4.15 18.10 -15.74
C ILE A 191 -5.24 18.27 -14.67
N ASP A 192 -6.32 18.99 -14.99
CA ASP A 192 -7.43 19.23 -14.06
C ASP A 192 -8.23 17.96 -13.84
N VAL A 193 -8.52 17.22 -14.93
CA VAL A 193 -9.24 15.94 -14.87
C VAL A 193 -8.49 14.90 -14.04
N ILE A 194 -7.17 14.77 -14.25
CA ILE A 194 -6.34 13.83 -13.48
C ILE A 194 -6.22 14.27 -12.03
N THR A 195 -6.09 15.57 -11.77
CA THR A 195 -6.04 16.11 -10.39
C THR A 195 -7.33 15.83 -9.64
N GLU A 196 -8.48 16.02 -10.28
CA GLU A 196 -9.79 15.77 -9.66
C GLU A 196 -10.02 14.27 -9.43
N PHE A 197 -9.63 13.43 -10.38
CA PHE A 197 -9.62 11.98 -10.19
C PHE A 197 -8.73 11.56 -9.01
N ALA A 198 -7.50 12.07 -8.94
CA ALA A 198 -6.60 11.78 -7.81
C ALA A 198 -7.18 12.25 -6.47
N ARG A 199 -7.88 13.39 -6.46
CA ARG A 199 -8.52 13.94 -5.26
C ARG A 199 -9.68 13.09 -4.76
N ASN A 200 -10.49 12.55 -5.67
CA ASN A 200 -11.78 11.96 -5.32
C ASN A 200 -11.78 10.43 -5.32
N ASN A 201 -10.98 9.81 -6.19
CA ASN A 201 -11.07 8.37 -6.47
C ASN A 201 -9.91 7.55 -5.92
N LEU A 202 -8.80 8.18 -5.51
CA LEU A 202 -7.64 7.47 -4.96
C LEU A 202 -7.55 7.63 -3.44
N SER A 203 -7.32 6.51 -2.75
CA SER A 203 -7.32 6.42 -1.28
C SER A 203 -5.97 6.06 -0.67
N TYR A 204 -4.98 5.67 -1.47
CA TYR A 204 -3.68 5.16 -0.98
C TYR A 204 -2.80 6.16 -0.20
N SER A 205 -3.15 7.45 -0.19
CA SER A 205 -2.43 8.48 0.56
C SER A 205 -3.30 9.67 0.91
N ARG A 206 -3.08 10.25 2.10
CA ARG A 206 -3.64 11.53 2.55
C ARG A 206 -3.07 12.73 1.77
N ASP A 207 -1.92 12.56 1.12
CA ASP A 207 -1.30 13.59 0.29
C ASP A 207 -1.84 13.56 -1.14
N LEU A 208 -2.32 14.70 -1.62
CA LEU A 208 -2.81 14.81 -2.99
C LEU A 208 -1.70 14.67 -4.04
N ASN A 209 -0.47 15.11 -3.77
CA ASN A 209 0.64 14.96 -4.71
C ASN A 209 1.00 13.49 -4.93
N VAL A 210 0.96 12.69 -3.86
CA VAL A 210 1.20 11.25 -3.95
C VAL A 210 0.10 10.59 -4.76
N ARG A 211 -1.17 10.92 -4.49
CA ARG A 211 -2.29 10.41 -5.29
C ARG A 211 -2.21 10.85 -6.75
N PHE A 212 -1.76 12.09 -7.02
CA PHE A 212 -1.53 12.56 -8.37
C PHE A 212 -0.43 11.73 -9.08
N ASN A 213 0.66 11.41 -8.37
CA ASN A 213 1.67 10.48 -8.88
C ASN A 213 1.07 9.10 -9.19
N THR A 214 0.28 8.53 -8.28
CA THR A 214 -0.35 7.21 -8.46
C THR A 214 -1.36 7.18 -9.61
N ALA A 215 -2.08 8.28 -9.85
CA ALA A 215 -3.00 8.39 -10.99
C ALA A 215 -2.29 8.23 -12.35
N LEU A 216 -0.98 8.48 -12.39
CA LEU A 216 -0.14 8.48 -13.57
C LEU A 216 0.87 7.33 -13.53
N ALA A 217 1.37 6.97 -14.70
CA ALA A 217 2.38 5.97 -14.91
C ALA A 217 3.76 6.47 -14.43
N SER A 218 4.47 5.58 -13.75
CA SER A 218 5.90 5.72 -13.47
C SER A 218 6.59 4.36 -13.61
N LEU A 219 7.92 4.35 -13.80
CA LEU A 219 8.68 3.11 -13.79
C LEU A 219 9.02 2.68 -12.37
N GLY A 220 8.76 1.42 -12.06
CA GLY A 220 9.23 0.77 -10.84
C GLY A 220 9.80 -0.61 -11.13
N PHE A 221 10.60 -1.11 -10.21
CA PHE A 221 11.11 -2.47 -10.27
C PHE A 221 10.09 -3.43 -9.69
N GLY A 222 9.82 -4.55 -10.35
CA GLY A 222 8.88 -5.57 -9.91
C GLY A 222 9.03 -6.84 -10.74
N ASN A 223 8.91 -8.02 -10.11
CA ASN A 223 9.07 -9.31 -10.80
C ASN A 223 10.41 -9.46 -11.57
N ARG A 224 11.51 -8.95 -11.00
CA ARG A 224 12.86 -8.92 -11.61
C ARG A 224 12.98 -8.16 -12.94
N ASP A 225 12.00 -7.34 -13.27
CA ASP A 225 12.04 -6.44 -14.43
C ASP A 225 11.53 -5.05 -14.03
N PHE A 226 11.59 -4.09 -14.95
CA PHE A 226 10.89 -2.82 -14.78
C PHE A 226 9.50 -2.89 -15.41
N ILE A 227 8.53 -2.40 -14.66
CA ILE A 227 7.12 -2.36 -15.06
C ILE A 227 6.55 -0.96 -14.80
N VAL A 228 5.44 -0.67 -15.47
CA VAL A 228 4.61 0.51 -15.21
C VAL A 228 3.89 0.32 -13.89
N TYR A 229 4.18 1.20 -12.94
CA TYR A 229 3.43 1.36 -11.70
C TYR A 229 2.55 2.61 -11.75
N GLY A 230 1.57 2.67 -10.86
CA GLY A 230 0.52 3.68 -10.89
C GLY A 230 -0.39 3.47 -12.10
N GLN A 231 -0.76 4.57 -12.76
CA GLN A 231 -1.69 4.65 -13.89
C GLN A 231 -3.17 4.44 -13.54
N ASP A 232 -3.54 4.61 -12.27
CA ASP A 232 -4.88 4.31 -11.75
C ASP A 232 -6.00 5.10 -12.46
N PHE A 233 -5.66 6.20 -13.14
CA PHE A 233 -6.62 6.90 -14.00
C PHE A 233 -7.16 6.01 -15.13
N SER A 234 -6.23 5.29 -15.78
CA SER A 234 -6.42 4.42 -16.96
C SER A 234 -6.52 2.92 -16.62
N LEU A 235 -6.34 2.57 -15.34
CA LEU A 235 -6.51 1.21 -14.79
C LEU A 235 -7.37 1.29 -13.52
N ARG A 236 -8.63 0.88 -13.60
CA ARG A 236 -9.61 1.03 -12.51
C ARG A 236 -10.04 -0.32 -11.94
N THR A 237 -10.29 -0.35 -10.64
CA THR A 237 -10.84 -1.49 -9.88
C THR A 237 -12.35 -1.40 -9.64
N LYS A 238 -12.95 -0.25 -9.96
CA LYS A 238 -14.39 0.01 -9.88
C LYS A 238 -14.93 0.23 -11.28
N LEU A 239 -16.18 -0.21 -11.50
CA LEU A 239 -16.89 -0.02 -12.76
C LEU A 239 -16.86 1.47 -13.18
N PRO A 240 -16.22 1.81 -14.30
CA PRO A 240 -16.26 3.18 -14.83
C PRO A 240 -17.69 3.61 -15.13
N THR A 241 -18.01 4.88 -14.87
CA THR A 241 -19.38 5.42 -15.11
C THR A 241 -19.75 5.53 -16.58
N VAL A 242 -18.75 5.55 -17.47
CA VAL A 242 -18.91 5.61 -18.93
C VAL A 242 -18.04 4.54 -19.61
N PRO A 243 -18.48 3.98 -20.75
CA PRO A 243 -17.77 2.89 -21.44
C PRO A 243 -16.48 3.33 -22.14
N THR A 244 -16.28 4.64 -22.34
CA THR A 244 -15.16 5.21 -23.10
C THR A 244 -14.66 6.51 -22.49
N ILE A 245 -13.40 6.84 -22.74
CA ILE A 245 -12.83 8.18 -22.52
C ILE A 245 -12.26 8.72 -23.83
N SER A 246 -12.46 10.02 -24.09
CA SER A 246 -11.87 10.71 -25.23
C SER A 246 -10.65 11.53 -24.80
N TYR A 247 -9.58 11.48 -25.60
CA TYR A 247 -8.34 12.24 -25.37
C TYR A 247 -8.04 13.13 -26.57
N THR A 248 -7.69 14.39 -26.31
CA THR A 248 -7.15 15.30 -27.33
C THR A 248 -5.63 15.33 -27.22
N LEU A 249 -4.96 14.79 -28.23
CA LEU A 249 -3.51 14.70 -28.30
C LEU A 249 -2.93 15.81 -29.15
N ASN A 250 -1.77 16.33 -28.73
CA ASN A 250 -0.91 17.18 -29.54
C ASN A 250 0.43 16.46 -29.78
N CYS A 251 0.62 15.99 -31.01
CA CYS A 251 1.82 15.30 -31.46
C CYS A 251 2.60 16.20 -32.43
N SER A 252 3.60 16.93 -31.94
CA SER A 252 4.38 17.87 -32.78
C SER A 252 3.49 18.84 -33.58
N ASP A 253 2.62 19.57 -32.88
CA ASP A 253 1.65 20.55 -33.40
C ASP A 253 0.48 19.98 -34.21
N LYS A 254 0.42 18.64 -34.38
CA LYS A 254 -0.76 17.97 -34.92
C LYS A 254 -1.71 17.62 -33.79
N ILE A 255 -2.86 18.31 -33.77
CA ILE A 255 -3.93 18.06 -32.81
C ILE A 255 -4.97 17.10 -33.40
N PHE A 256 -5.29 16.04 -32.65
CA PHE A 256 -6.35 15.11 -33.02
C PHE A 256 -6.95 14.45 -31.78
N ASN A 257 -8.15 13.87 -31.94
CA ASN A 257 -8.84 13.17 -30.88
C ASN A 257 -8.73 11.66 -31.09
N ILE A 258 -8.58 10.95 -29.98
CA ILE A 258 -8.73 9.49 -29.90
C ILE A 258 -9.79 9.16 -28.85
N THR A 259 -10.38 7.99 -28.96
CA THR A 259 -11.29 7.43 -27.95
C THR A 259 -10.77 6.06 -27.56
N ARG A 260 -10.83 5.75 -26.26
CA ARG A 260 -10.42 4.45 -25.70
C ARG A 260 -11.59 3.84 -24.94
N GLU A 261 -11.91 2.59 -25.29
CA GLU A 261 -12.86 1.74 -24.58
C GLU A 261 -12.16 1.06 -23.38
N TRP A 262 -12.96 0.64 -22.40
CA TRP A 262 -12.46 -0.20 -21.31
C TRP A 262 -12.33 -1.65 -21.74
N ILE A 263 -11.10 -2.16 -21.65
CA ILE A 263 -10.74 -3.57 -21.76
C ILE A 263 -10.93 -4.21 -20.39
N VAL A 264 -11.74 -5.26 -20.30
CA VAL A 264 -11.98 -6.00 -19.06
C VAL A 264 -11.37 -7.40 -19.19
N PRO A 265 -10.33 -7.76 -18.43
CA PRO A 265 -9.81 -9.13 -18.41
C PRO A 265 -10.83 -10.12 -17.87
N ALA A 266 -10.85 -11.32 -18.45
CA ALA A 266 -11.73 -12.40 -17.99
C ALA A 266 -11.13 -13.24 -16.84
N THR A 267 -9.81 -13.19 -16.64
CA THR A 267 -9.09 -13.94 -15.59
C THR A 267 -9.02 -13.18 -14.27
N SER A 268 -8.52 -13.87 -13.22
CA SER A 268 -8.32 -13.27 -11.91
C SER A 268 -7.35 -12.08 -11.92
N SER A 269 -7.50 -11.25 -10.90
CA SER A 269 -6.82 -9.97 -10.73
C SER A 269 -5.29 -10.04 -10.66
N THR A 270 -4.74 -11.09 -10.08
CA THR A 270 -3.32 -11.20 -9.72
C THR A 270 -2.43 -11.67 -10.88
N GLU A 271 -2.95 -12.51 -11.77
CA GLU A 271 -2.19 -13.03 -12.91
C GLU A 271 -2.08 -12.01 -14.05
N PHE A 272 -3.03 -11.08 -14.13
CA PHE A 272 -3.14 -10.14 -15.26
C PHE A 272 -2.50 -8.77 -15.00
N TYR A 273 -2.34 -8.34 -13.74
CA TYR A 273 -1.66 -7.08 -13.42
C TYR A 273 -0.24 -6.97 -14.04
N PRO A 274 0.60 -8.01 -14.05
CA PRO A 274 1.91 -7.98 -14.73
C PRO A 274 1.83 -7.81 -16.26
N ILE A 275 0.69 -8.15 -16.89
CA ILE A 275 0.55 -8.16 -18.35
C ILE A 275 0.41 -6.73 -18.88
N PHE A 276 -0.42 -5.89 -18.25
CA PHE A 276 -0.61 -4.50 -18.67
C PHE A 276 0.49 -3.55 -18.20
N THR A 277 1.34 -4.02 -17.30
CA THR A 277 2.41 -3.21 -16.71
C THR A 277 3.76 -3.51 -17.32
N LYS A 278 3.90 -4.55 -18.15
CA LYS A 278 5.18 -4.86 -18.79
C LYS A 278 5.59 -3.75 -19.74
N TYR A 279 6.71 -3.10 -19.44
CA TYR A 279 7.27 -2.04 -20.27
C TYR A 279 8.72 -2.32 -20.59
N LYS A 280 9.12 -2.09 -21.85
CA LYS A 280 10.50 -2.25 -22.30
C LYS A 280 11.11 -0.89 -22.55
N SER A 281 11.96 -0.44 -21.63
CA SER A 281 12.77 0.75 -21.84
C SER A 281 14.03 0.42 -22.64
N SER A 282 14.43 1.31 -23.54
CA SER A 282 15.74 1.22 -24.21
C SER A 282 16.92 1.44 -23.26
N TYR A 283 16.66 2.04 -22.09
CA TYR A 283 17.66 2.27 -21.04
C TYR A 283 17.86 1.07 -20.12
N ILE A 284 17.01 0.03 -20.22
CA ILE A 284 16.97 -1.06 -19.25
C ILE A 284 17.31 -2.35 -19.97
N ASN A 285 18.30 -3.05 -19.45
CA ASN A 285 18.63 -4.41 -19.86
C ASN A 285 18.93 -5.27 -18.63
N GLU A 286 19.22 -6.56 -18.83
CA GLU A 286 19.36 -7.53 -17.73
C GLU A 286 20.41 -7.12 -16.68
N THR A 287 21.45 -6.39 -17.07
CA THR A 287 22.61 -6.09 -16.20
C THR A 287 22.88 -4.61 -16.03
N SER A 288 22.05 -3.72 -16.59
CA SER A 288 22.22 -2.27 -16.44
C SER A 288 20.93 -1.48 -16.60
N VAL A 289 20.92 -0.30 -15.98
CA VAL A 289 19.88 0.73 -16.10
C VAL A 289 20.60 2.04 -16.43
N GLY A 290 20.41 2.54 -17.65
CA GLY A 290 21.21 3.63 -18.22
C GLY A 290 22.71 3.32 -18.09
N ASN A 291 23.43 4.16 -17.33
CA ASN A 291 24.86 3.96 -17.07
C ASN A 291 25.16 3.18 -15.76
N ALA A 292 24.13 2.76 -15.04
CA ALA A 292 24.29 2.02 -13.79
C ALA A 292 24.55 0.54 -14.09
N SER A 293 25.59 -0.02 -13.48
CA SER A 293 25.99 -1.42 -13.66
C SER A 293 25.54 -2.28 -12.48
N LEU A 294 24.86 -3.38 -12.75
CA LEU A 294 24.38 -4.32 -11.75
C LEU A 294 25.55 -5.04 -11.06
N ILE A 295 25.55 -5.02 -9.72
CA ILE A 295 26.51 -5.72 -8.86
C ILE A 295 25.88 -6.99 -8.29
N PHE A 296 24.60 -6.94 -7.94
CA PHE A 296 23.91 -8.06 -7.32
C PHE A 296 22.41 -8.02 -7.63
N ASP A 297 21.88 -9.17 -8.07
CA ASP A 297 20.47 -9.40 -8.41
C ASP A 297 19.82 -10.26 -7.30
N ALA A 298 19.07 -9.62 -6.40
CA ALA A 298 18.23 -10.31 -5.44
C ALA A 298 16.78 -10.40 -5.96
N VAL A 299 15.93 -11.16 -5.29
CA VAL A 299 14.55 -11.41 -5.73
C VAL A 299 13.73 -10.12 -5.83
N PHE A 300 13.78 -9.28 -4.79
CA PHE A 300 13.01 -8.02 -4.69
C PHE A 300 13.91 -6.78 -4.52
N SER A 301 15.21 -6.94 -4.68
CA SER A 301 16.15 -5.83 -4.63
C SER A 301 17.29 -6.00 -5.61
N ARG A 302 17.83 -4.89 -6.08
CA ARG A 302 19.00 -4.86 -6.95
C ARG A 302 19.99 -3.82 -6.46
N PHE A 303 21.26 -4.18 -6.58
CA PHE A 303 22.38 -3.35 -6.16
C PHE A 303 23.14 -2.95 -7.42
N TYR A 304 23.20 -1.65 -7.71
CA TYR A 304 23.94 -1.11 -8.84
C TYR A 304 25.09 -0.22 -8.37
N THR A 305 26.06 -0.01 -9.27
CA THR A 305 27.04 1.08 -9.15
C THR A 305 26.80 2.08 -10.26
N LEU A 306 26.89 3.36 -9.93
CA LEU A 306 26.72 4.46 -10.87
C LEU A 306 27.70 5.57 -10.48
N GLN A 307 28.64 5.88 -11.38
CA GLN A 307 29.74 6.80 -11.08
C GLN A 307 30.51 6.39 -9.80
N ASP A 308 30.50 7.22 -8.76
CA ASP A 308 31.19 7.00 -7.48
C ASP A 308 30.28 6.51 -6.35
N PHE A 309 29.01 6.17 -6.62
CA PHE A 309 28.05 5.75 -5.61
C PHE A 309 27.34 4.42 -5.95
N GLY A 310 26.75 3.81 -4.92
CA GLY A 310 25.91 2.62 -5.03
C GLY A 310 24.43 2.98 -5.05
N VAL A 311 23.61 2.17 -5.71
CA VAL A 311 22.16 2.28 -5.68
C VAL A 311 21.57 0.99 -5.14
N VAL A 312 20.77 1.08 -4.09
CA VAL A 312 19.92 -0.01 -3.61
C VAL A 312 18.52 0.28 -4.10
N LEU A 313 18.05 -0.51 -5.06
CA LEU A 313 16.68 -0.46 -5.56
C LEU A 313 15.89 -1.58 -4.90
N MET A 314 14.83 -1.26 -4.16
CA MET A 314 14.00 -2.25 -3.48
C MET A 314 12.53 -2.08 -3.87
N SER A 315 11.94 -3.13 -4.44
CA SER A 315 10.58 -3.10 -4.96
C SER A 315 9.50 -3.34 -3.92
N THR A 316 9.80 -4.15 -2.90
CA THR A 316 8.84 -4.56 -1.88
C THR A 316 9.55 -5.21 -0.69
N GLU A 317 8.93 -5.16 0.49
CA GLU A 317 9.27 -6.01 1.63
C GLU A 317 8.35 -7.24 1.75
N SER A 318 7.54 -7.54 0.73
CA SER A 318 6.56 -8.62 0.77
C SER A 318 7.26 -9.98 0.76
N THR A 319 6.85 -10.84 1.68
CA THR A 319 7.25 -12.25 1.73
C THR A 319 6.05 -13.18 1.52
N ALA A 320 4.92 -12.65 1.04
CA ALA A 320 3.66 -13.40 0.95
C ALA A 320 3.78 -14.62 0.03
N ASP A 321 4.55 -14.51 -1.04
CA ASP A 321 4.77 -15.57 -2.03
C ASP A 321 6.04 -16.40 -1.73
N LEU A 322 6.68 -16.16 -0.58
CA LEU A 322 7.91 -16.84 -0.17
C LEU A 322 7.64 -17.83 0.96
N ASN A 323 8.26 -19.01 0.88
CA ASN A 323 8.36 -19.89 2.03
C ASN A 323 9.44 -19.39 3.03
N GLY A 324 9.60 -20.10 4.16
CA GLY A 324 10.55 -19.71 5.21
C GLY A 324 12.01 -19.64 4.73
N ASP A 325 12.47 -20.62 3.95
CA ASP A 325 13.84 -20.65 3.43
C ASP A 325 14.07 -19.54 2.40
N GLU A 326 13.07 -19.26 1.56
CA GLU A 326 13.10 -18.16 0.60
C GLU A 326 13.13 -16.80 1.30
N THR A 327 12.41 -16.64 2.41
CA THR A 327 12.43 -15.43 3.23
C THR A 327 13.82 -15.20 3.85
N VAL A 328 14.42 -16.24 4.44
CA VAL A 328 15.79 -16.15 4.99
C VAL A 328 16.80 -15.85 3.89
N ARG A 329 16.64 -16.45 2.70
CA ARG A 329 17.49 -16.17 1.55
C ARG A 329 17.34 -14.73 1.08
N PHE A 330 16.13 -14.20 0.99
CA PHE A 330 15.88 -12.80 0.62
C PHE A 330 16.61 -11.83 1.57
N LEU A 331 16.52 -12.06 2.88
CA LEU A 331 17.23 -11.24 3.88
C LEU A 331 18.75 -11.40 3.78
N SER A 332 19.24 -12.61 3.49
CA SER A 332 20.66 -12.87 3.25
C SER A 332 21.17 -12.16 1.99
N ASP A 333 20.38 -12.13 0.93
CA ASP A 333 20.68 -11.46 -0.34
C ASP A 333 20.83 -9.94 -0.13
N ILE A 334 20.01 -9.33 0.73
CA ILE A 334 20.17 -7.91 1.13
C ILE A 334 21.53 -7.70 1.80
N VAL A 335 21.92 -8.55 2.77
CA VAL A 335 23.22 -8.46 3.45
C VAL A 335 24.37 -8.61 2.46
N VAL A 336 24.27 -9.54 1.51
CA VAL A 336 25.29 -9.77 0.47
C VAL A 336 25.46 -8.54 -0.42
N GLY A 337 24.37 -7.91 -0.86
CA GLY A 337 24.43 -6.69 -1.68
C GLY A 337 25.16 -5.55 -0.98
N PHE A 338 24.82 -5.26 0.28
CA PHE A 338 25.55 -4.27 1.08
C PHE A 338 27.01 -4.67 1.32
N LYS A 339 27.31 -5.94 1.57
CA LYS A 339 28.69 -6.40 1.70
C LYS A 339 29.50 -6.16 0.42
N LEU A 340 28.93 -6.42 -0.75
CA LEU A 340 29.59 -6.17 -2.04
C LEU A 340 29.88 -4.68 -2.27
N PHE A 341 28.99 -3.78 -1.82
CA PHE A 341 29.26 -2.34 -1.83
C PHE A 341 30.45 -1.98 -0.92
N ALA A 342 30.49 -2.53 0.29
CA ALA A 342 31.58 -2.28 1.24
C ALA A 342 32.92 -2.81 0.70
N ASP A 343 32.94 -4.04 0.16
CA ASP A 343 34.13 -4.67 -0.43
C ASP A 343 34.65 -3.91 -1.65
N LYS A 344 33.77 -3.22 -2.39
CA LYS A 344 34.12 -2.33 -3.52
C LYS A 344 34.52 -0.91 -3.10
N GLY A 345 34.46 -0.58 -1.81
CA GLY A 345 34.79 0.74 -1.30
C GLY A 345 33.77 1.82 -1.67
N ILE A 346 32.50 1.45 -1.89
CA ILE A 346 31.42 2.41 -2.13
C ILE A 346 31.16 3.19 -0.84
N THR A 347 31.24 4.52 -0.92
CA THR A 347 31.10 5.41 0.26
C THR A 347 29.77 6.17 0.30
N LYS A 348 29.01 6.18 -0.80
CA LYS A 348 27.73 6.88 -0.96
C LYS A 348 26.67 5.93 -1.48
N ILE A 349 25.44 6.02 -0.97
CA ILE A 349 24.33 5.15 -1.36
C ILE A 349 23.07 5.96 -1.64
N VAL A 350 22.43 5.72 -2.78
CA VAL A 350 21.03 6.08 -3.03
C VAL A 350 20.17 4.87 -2.68
N LEU A 351 19.21 5.07 -1.78
CA LEU A 351 18.20 4.08 -1.42
C LEU A 351 16.91 4.43 -2.18
N ASP A 352 16.63 3.72 -3.28
CA ASP A 352 15.43 3.93 -4.09
C ASP A 352 14.31 2.99 -3.66
N PHE A 353 13.27 3.60 -3.10
CA PHE A 353 12.03 2.99 -2.64
C PHE A 353 10.81 3.50 -3.43
N SER A 354 11.04 4.10 -4.61
CA SER A 354 9.95 4.55 -5.48
C SER A 354 9.07 3.35 -5.87
N ASN A 355 7.75 3.51 -5.79
CA ASN A 355 6.75 2.46 -6.06
C ASN A 355 6.82 1.23 -5.13
N ASN A 356 7.50 1.32 -3.98
CA ASN A 356 7.53 0.24 -3.01
C ASN A 356 6.29 0.27 -2.08
N HIS A 357 5.34 -0.63 -2.33
CA HIS A 357 4.07 -0.67 -1.60
C HIS A 357 4.14 -1.36 -0.23
N GLY A 358 5.32 -1.63 0.29
CA GLY A 358 5.49 -2.30 1.57
C GLY A 358 5.49 -3.82 1.47
N GLY A 359 4.98 -4.48 2.52
CA GLY A 359 5.06 -5.92 2.70
C GLY A 359 5.14 -6.30 4.18
N THR A 360 6.05 -7.21 4.51
CA THR A 360 6.14 -7.81 5.85
C THR A 360 7.01 -6.96 6.77
N VAL A 361 6.47 -6.52 7.91
CA VAL A 361 7.15 -5.53 8.76
C VAL A 361 8.47 -6.02 9.36
N ILE A 362 8.61 -7.32 9.62
CA ILE A 362 9.89 -7.93 10.06
C ILE A 362 11.07 -7.63 9.12
N VAL A 363 10.83 -7.56 7.81
CA VAL A 363 11.86 -7.26 6.81
C VAL A 363 12.33 -5.81 6.96
N THR A 364 11.38 -4.89 7.18
CA THR A 364 11.68 -3.49 7.50
C THR A 364 12.50 -3.37 8.77
N ASP A 365 12.06 -4.02 9.86
CA ASP A 365 12.75 -3.98 11.15
C ASP A 365 14.19 -4.54 11.00
N TYR A 366 14.38 -5.59 10.19
CA TYR A 366 15.69 -6.14 9.86
C TYR A 366 16.58 -5.12 9.13
N ILE A 367 16.07 -4.45 8.09
CA ILE A 367 16.84 -3.47 7.31
C ILE A 367 17.22 -2.26 8.16
N ILE A 368 16.31 -1.80 9.03
CA ILE A 368 16.58 -0.73 10.00
C ILE A 368 17.77 -1.13 10.89
N LYS A 369 17.77 -2.35 11.45
CA LYS A 369 18.86 -2.86 12.30
C LYS A 369 20.15 -3.16 11.54
N LEU A 370 20.05 -3.54 10.26
CA LEU A 370 21.19 -3.75 9.36
C LEU A 370 21.96 -2.45 9.13
N LEU A 371 21.25 -1.35 8.86
CA LEU A 371 21.85 -0.04 8.56
C LEU A 371 22.20 0.73 9.84
N PHE A 372 21.34 0.65 10.86
CA PHE A 372 21.47 1.39 12.12
C PHE A 372 21.18 0.48 13.33
N PRO A 373 22.14 -0.35 13.78
CA PRO A 373 21.89 -1.37 14.82
C PRO A 373 21.36 -0.83 16.16
N ASN A 374 21.67 0.43 16.48
CA ASN A 374 21.38 1.03 17.78
C ASN A 374 20.06 1.79 17.86
N ILE A 375 19.30 1.92 16.76
CA ILE A 375 18.04 2.66 16.77
C ILE A 375 16.85 1.73 17.02
N ASN A 376 15.87 2.18 17.79
CA ASN A 376 14.61 1.44 18.01
C ASN A 376 13.70 1.53 16.79
N ILE A 377 12.89 0.49 16.56
CA ILE A 377 11.75 0.54 15.65
C ILE A 377 10.65 1.46 16.22
N PHE A 378 9.65 1.83 15.44
CA PHE A 378 8.55 2.66 15.96
C PHE A 378 7.71 1.90 17.00
N PRO A 379 7.30 2.56 18.09
CA PRO A 379 6.34 1.98 19.03
C PRO A 379 4.91 2.06 18.47
N GLU A 380 4.08 1.14 18.92
CA GLU A 380 2.66 1.07 18.59
C GLU A 380 1.78 0.94 19.85
N ASP A 381 0.50 1.29 19.71
CA ASP A 381 -0.55 0.93 20.66
C ASP A 381 -1.87 0.59 19.96
N ILE A 382 -2.73 -0.12 20.68
CA ILE A 382 -4.00 -0.66 20.17
C ILE A 382 -5.14 0.04 20.89
N LYS A 383 -6.19 0.37 20.14
CA LYS A 383 -7.41 0.94 20.73
C LYS A 383 -8.06 -0.03 21.70
N VAL A 384 -8.39 0.43 22.90
CA VAL A 384 -8.97 -0.39 23.97
C VAL A 384 -10.49 -0.19 24.03
N THR A 385 -11.21 -1.26 23.71
CA THR A 385 -12.69 -1.35 23.73
C THR A 385 -13.11 -2.61 24.48
N ASP A 386 -14.42 -2.82 24.67
CA ASP A 386 -14.93 -4.10 25.19
C ASP A 386 -14.54 -5.27 24.27
N VAL A 387 -14.62 -5.07 22.95
CA VAL A 387 -14.26 -6.06 21.94
C VAL A 387 -12.76 -6.35 21.93
N SER A 388 -11.91 -5.33 21.80
CA SER A 388 -10.45 -5.56 21.76
C SER A 388 -9.91 -6.09 23.09
N THR A 389 -10.50 -5.69 24.22
CA THR A 389 -10.16 -6.26 25.54
C THR A 389 -10.50 -7.75 25.63
N ALA A 390 -11.62 -8.20 25.08
CA ALA A 390 -11.96 -9.63 25.04
C ALA A 390 -10.93 -10.41 24.22
N PHE A 391 -10.54 -9.90 23.05
CA PHE A 391 -9.49 -10.49 22.22
C PHE A 391 -8.14 -10.53 22.94
N ILE A 392 -7.73 -9.42 23.57
CA ILE A 392 -6.46 -9.34 24.30
C ILE A 392 -6.41 -10.39 25.43
N ASN A 393 -7.47 -10.50 26.22
CA ASN A 393 -7.53 -11.47 27.31
C ASN A 393 -7.45 -12.91 26.79
N GLU A 394 -8.29 -13.27 25.82
CA GLU A 394 -8.38 -14.64 25.34
C GLU A 394 -7.08 -15.11 24.66
N ILE A 395 -6.54 -14.29 23.76
CA ILE A 395 -5.34 -14.63 22.99
C ILE A 395 -4.09 -14.64 23.89
N SER A 396 -4.02 -13.74 24.88
CA SER A 396 -2.95 -13.76 25.87
C SER A 396 -3.03 -14.98 26.80
N ASN A 397 -4.24 -15.41 27.18
CA ASN A 397 -4.45 -16.64 27.96
C ASN A 397 -4.03 -17.88 27.18
N ALA A 398 -4.26 -17.90 25.86
CA ALA A 398 -3.81 -18.97 24.98
C ALA A 398 -2.29 -18.94 24.71
N ASN A 399 -1.59 -17.91 25.18
CA ASN A 399 -0.15 -17.73 25.01
C ASN A 399 0.31 -17.74 23.54
N ALA A 400 -0.50 -17.21 22.63
CA ALA A 400 -0.19 -17.11 21.20
C ALA A 400 0.79 -15.96 20.91
N VAL A 401 2.07 -16.14 21.27
CA VAL A 401 3.11 -15.10 21.09
C VAL A 401 3.31 -14.81 19.60
N GLY A 402 3.50 -13.55 19.23
CA GLY A 402 3.51 -13.07 17.84
C GLY A 402 2.15 -12.58 17.36
N ASN A 403 1.06 -12.88 18.07
CA ASN A 403 -0.25 -12.30 17.78
C ASN A 403 -0.33 -10.84 18.28
N LEU A 404 -0.94 -9.96 17.49
CA LEU A 404 -1.22 -8.55 17.79
C LEU A 404 -1.88 -8.34 19.15
N PHE A 405 -2.80 -9.22 19.54
CA PHE A 405 -3.56 -9.08 20.79
C PHE A 405 -2.92 -9.81 21.98
N ASN A 406 -1.69 -10.33 21.84
CA ASN A 406 -0.97 -10.95 22.96
C ASN A 406 0.03 -9.97 23.57
N TYR A 407 -0.10 -9.65 24.86
CA TYR A 407 0.81 -8.73 25.54
C TYR A 407 2.29 -9.19 25.51
N ARG A 408 2.55 -10.49 25.41
CA ARG A 408 3.92 -11.04 25.35
C ARG A 408 4.62 -10.77 24.02
N SER A 409 3.88 -10.35 23.00
CA SER A 409 4.41 -9.89 21.71
C SER A 409 5.05 -8.51 21.80
N TYR A 410 5.09 -7.88 22.98
CA TYR A 410 5.48 -6.48 23.15
C TYR A 410 6.45 -6.23 24.30
N THR A 411 7.20 -5.15 24.17
CA THR A 411 8.08 -4.57 25.19
C THR A 411 7.64 -3.13 25.48
N SER A 412 7.37 -2.82 26.74
CA SER A 412 6.90 -1.49 27.14
C SER A 412 7.92 -0.40 26.81
N THR A 413 7.47 0.70 26.22
CA THR A 413 8.30 1.89 26.01
C THR A 413 8.71 2.57 27.31
N ILE A 414 7.98 2.33 28.40
CA ILE A 414 8.22 2.95 29.72
C ILE A 414 9.25 2.15 30.52
N THR A 415 9.05 0.83 30.61
CA THR A 415 9.90 -0.03 31.45
C THR A 415 11.05 -0.67 30.67
N ASN A 416 11.01 -0.62 29.33
CA ASN A 416 11.91 -1.34 28.44
C ASN A 416 12.01 -2.84 28.74
N ASN A 417 10.92 -3.42 29.26
CA ASN A 417 10.79 -4.84 29.60
C ASN A 417 9.46 -5.38 29.07
N SER A 418 9.36 -6.71 28.94
CA SER A 418 8.11 -7.38 28.60
C SER A 418 7.06 -7.14 29.68
N PHE A 419 5.80 -7.00 29.27
CA PHE A 419 4.67 -6.89 30.19
C PHE A 419 4.50 -8.18 31.00
N ASN A 420 4.11 -8.06 32.26
CA ASN A 420 3.93 -9.21 33.16
C ASN A 420 2.53 -9.84 33.04
N ASN A 421 1.53 -9.05 32.65
CA ASN A 421 0.13 -9.46 32.55
C ASN A 421 -0.65 -8.52 31.60
N VAL A 422 -1.91 -8.89 31.34
CA VAL A 422 -2.82 -8.13 30.46
C VAL A 422 -3.12 -6.73 31.02
N ASP A 423 -3.25 -6.56 32.33
CA ASP A 423 -3.58 -5.26 32.93
C ASP A 423 -2.49 -4.22 32.70
N GLU A 424 -1.21 -4.63 32.78
CA GLU A 424 -0.05 -3.77 32.49
C GLU A 424 -0.03 -3.34 31.02
N PHE A 425 -0.38 -4.26 30.12
CA PHE A 425 -0.44 -3.99 28.68
C PHE A 425 -1.62 -3.09 28.31
N ILE A 426 -2.82 -3.37 28.82
CA ILE A 426 -4.00 -2.50 28.59
C ILE A 426 -3.77 -1.11 29.18
N GLY A 427 -3.15 -1.02 30.36
CA GLY A 427 -2.78 0.24 30.98
C GLY A 427 -3.96 1.21 31.17
N ASN A 428 -3.64 2.50 31.23
CA ASN A 428 -4.60 3.59 31.41
C ASN A 428 -4.38 4.77 30.43
N ASN A 429 -3.64 4.54 29.34
CA ASN A 429 -3.35 5.58 28.35
C ASN A 429 -4.63 6.07 27.69
N THR A 430 -4.78 7.40 27.65
CA THR A 430 -5.96 8.04 27.06
C THR A 430 -5.50 9.23 26.23
N TYR A 431 -6.03 9.36 25.02
CA TYR A 431 -5.75 10.46 24.10
C TYR A 431 -7.04 11.18 23.71
N THR A 432 -6.94 12.47 23.41
CA THR A 432 -8.02 13.18 22.72
C THR A 432 -7.91 12.91 21.22
N ARG A 433 -8.95 12.34 20.63
CA ARG A 433 -9.09 12.08 19.18
C ARG A 433 -10.51 12.43 18.76
N GLY A 434 -10.70 13.18 17.67
CA GLY A 434 -12.03 13.55 17.20
C GLY A 434 -12.88 14.29 18.25
N GLY A 435 -12.24 15.02 19.15
CA GLY A 435 -12.89 15.70 20.29
C GLY A 435 -13.31 14.79 21.45
N ALA A 436 -13.02 13.49 21.42
CA ALA A 436 -13.37 12.52 22.47
C ALA A 436 -12.12 11.96 23.17
N GLN A 437 -12.26 11.56 24.44
CA GLN A 437 -11.23 10.80 25.15
C GLN A 437 -11.33 9.33 24.77
N VAL A 438 -10.27 8.80 24.17
CA VAL A 438 -10.18 7.42 23.67
C VAL A 438 -9.04 6.70 24.38
N LYS A 439 -9.29 5.46 24.79
CA LYS A 439 -8.31 4.65 25.52
C LYS A 439 -7.49 3.80 24.54
N PHE A 440 -6.19 3.73 24.78
CA PHE A 440 -5.25 2.87 24.05
C PHE A 440 -4.42 2.06 25.05
N THR A 441 -3.78 0.98 24.56
CA THR A 441 -2.84 0.18 25.37
C THR A 441 -1.62 1.01 25.78
N THR A 442 -0.81 0.47 26.69
CA THR A 442 0.53 1.01 26.95
C THR A 442 1.34 0.98 25.64
N LYS A 443 1.89 2.12 25.23
CA LYS A 443 2.79 2.22 24.07
C LYS A 443 3.93 1.22 24.20
N ALA A 444 4.14 0.43 23.17
CA ALA A 444 5.10 -0.66 23.21
C ALA A 444 5.83 -0.83 21.89
N PHE A 445 7.06 -1.33 21.97
CA PHE A 445 7.74 -1.88 20.80
C PHE A 445 7.27 -3.31 20.60
N ARG A 446 7.09 -3.73 19.34
CA ARG A 446 6.96 -5.15 19.05
C ARG A 446 8.22 -5.89 19.49
N ASN A 447 8.03 -7.09 20.01
CA ASN A 447 9.12 -7.93 20.46
C ASN A 447 9.62 -8.80 19.30
N ASP A 448 10.49 -8.21 18.49
CA ASP A 448 11.06 -8.86 17.31
C ASP A 448 12.13 -9.92 17.66
N SER A 449 12.41 -10.13 18.95
CA SER A 449 13.49 -11.01 19.42
C SER A 449 13.28 -12.49 19.05
N LEU A 450 12.04 -12.90 18.77
CA LEU A 450 11.73 -14.26 18.30
C LEU A 450 11.95 -14.39 16.78
N ASP A 451 11.67 -13.30 16.08
CA ASP A 451 11.72 -13.17 14.64
C ASP A 451 13.16 -13.04 14.12
N PHE A 452 14.04 -12.37 14.86
CA PHE A 452 15.45 -12.20 14.50
C PHE A 452 16.36 -13.39 14.81
N GLN A 453 15.95 -14.36 15.63
CA GLN A 453 16.84 -15.45 16.06
C GLN A 453 17.30 -16.38 14.93
N ILE A 454 16.51 -16.47 13.86
CA ILE A 454 16.81 -17.27 12.67
C ILE A 454 17.42 -16.44 11.53
N LEU A 455 17.57 -15.12 11.73
CA LEU A 455 18.03 -14.20 10.69
C LEU A 455 19.55 -14.01 10.73
N PRO A 456 20.21 -13.72 9.59
CA PRO A 456 21.64 -13.50 9.55
C PRO A 456 22.02 -12.33 10.45
N VAL A 457 23.02 -12.50 11.32
CA VAL A 457 23.54 -11.39 12.13
C VAL A 457 24.22 -10.40 11.19
N PRO A 458 23.72 -9.15 11.08
CA PRO A 458 24.25 -8.18 10.15
C PRO A 458 25.70 -7.80 10.51
N PRO A 459 26.64 -7.75 9.56
CA PRO A 459 27.95 -7.17 9.82
C PRO A 459 27.80 -5.65 10.03
N LYS A 460 28.73 -5.05 10.78
CA LYS A 460 28.79 -3.59 10.88
C LYS A 460 29.28 -3.02 9.55
N PHE A 461 28.42 -2.28 8.85
CA PHE A 461 28.76 -1.58 7.62
C PHE A 461 29.38 -0.19 7.90
N PRO A 462 30.15 0.38 6.94
CA PRO A 462 30.89 1.63 7.15
C PRO A 462 30.03 2.89 7.03
N TRP A 463 28.81 2.77 6.51
CA TRP A 463 27.97 3.93 6.22
C TRP A 463 27.26 4.47 7.46
N THR A 464 27.14 5.78 7.51
CA THR A 464 26.26 6.52 8.43
C THR A 464 25.16 7.23 7.64
N GLU A 465 24.28 7.94 8.34
CA GLU A 465 23.23 8.75 7.74
C GLU A 465 23.75 9.81 6.75
N GLU A 466 25.00 10.26 6.91
CA GLU A 466 25.62 11.24 6.01
C GLU A 466 26.02 10.64 4.66
N ASN A 467 26.07 9.32 4.56
CA ASN A 467 26.49 8.61 3.35
C ASN A 467 25.32 8.19 2.46
N MET A 468 24.08 8.48 2.86
CA MET A 468 22.89 7.96 2.21
C MET A 468 21.93 9.07 1.79
N VAL A 469 21.05 8.77 0.85
CA VAL A 469 19.85 9.55 0.52
C VAL A 469 18.72 8.60 0.15
N ILE A 470 17.50 8.93 0.59
CA ILE A 470 16.28 8.20 0.25
C ILE A 470 15.66 8.84 -0.99
N LEU A 471 15.34 8.04 -2.01
CA LEU A 471 14.54 8.42 -3.17
C LEU A 471 13.21 7.67 -3.13
N THR A 472 12.11 8.40 -3.35
CA THR A 472 10.74 7.89 -3.33
C THR A 472 9.86 8.78 -4.21
N ASN A 473 8.71 8.31 -4.61
CA ASN A 473 7.64 9.11 -5.25
C ASN A 473 6.45 9.33 -4.31
N GLY A 474 6.66 9.09 -3.00
CA GLY A 474 5.65 9.15 -1.95
C GLY A 474 4.77 7.90 -1.83
N ALA A 475 4.86 6.97 -2.79
CA ALA A 475 4.16 5.70 -2.79
C ALA A 475 4.83 4.62 -1.91
N CYS A 476 5.95 4.96 -1.26
CA CYS A 476 6.52 4.12 -0.21
C CYS A 476 5.49 3.96 0.91
N PHE A 477 4.90 2.77 1.00
CA PHE A 477 3.67 2.48 1.75
C PHE A 477 3.89 1.41 2.82
N SER A 478 3.12 1.44 3.92
CA SER A 478 3.15 0.41 4.97
C SER A 478 4.54 0.14 5.55
N SER A 479 5.08 -1.08 5.45
CA SER A 479 6.41 -1.41 5.94
C SER A 479 7.50 -0.53 5.32
N CYS A 480 7.44 -0.26 4.01
CA CYS A 480 8.37 0.66 3.35
C CYS A 480 8.29 2.04 4.00
N ALA A 481 7.07 2.52 4.23
CA ALA A 481 6.86 3.81 4.88
C ALA A 481 7.53 3.83 6.26
N ASN A 482 7.34 2.80 7.10
CA ASN A 482 8.05 2.67 8.38
C ASN A 482 9.58 2.68 8.22
N LEU A 483 10.11 2.00 7.20
CA LEU A 483 11.54 2.01 6.90
C LEU A 483 12.03 3.44 6.63
N VAL A 484 11.49 4.10 5.61
CA VAL A 484 11.99 5.43 5.20
C VAL A 484 11.73 6.50 6.24
N GLN A 485 10.60 6.43 6.96
CA GLN A 485 10.28 7.31 8.07
C GLN A 485 11.30 7.15 9.20
N ARG A 486 11.70 5.91 9.52
CA ARG A 486 12.67 5.65 10.57
C ARG A 486 14.07 6.10 10.18
N LEU A 487 14.47 5.88 8.93
CA LEU A 487 15.75 6.36 8.39
C LEU A 487 15.80 7.90 8.37
N ALA A 488 14.70 8.55 8.00
CA ALA A 488 14.57 10.02 8.07
C ALA A 488 14.71 10.54 9.52
N GLU A 489 14.11 9.87 10.51
CA GLU A 489 14.31 10.19 11.93
C GLU A 489 15.73 9.92 12.43
N ALA A 490 16.52 9.12 11.71
CA ALA A 490 17.95 8.94 11.91
C ALA A 490 18.79 9.96 11.09
N ASN A 491 18.16 10.98 10.51
CA ASN A 491 18.76 12.08 9.74
C ASN A 491 19.31 11.71 8.35
N VAL A 492 18.83 10.63 7.75
CA VAL A 492 19.05 10.34 6.32
C VAL A 492 18.20 11.31 5.49
N PRO A 493 18.79 12.08 4.55
CA PRO A 493 18.04 13.03 3.73
C PRO A 493 17.05 12.33 2.79
N THR A 494 15.94 13.00 2.51
CA THR A 494 14.82 12.49 1.71
C THR A 494 14.59 13.30 0.43
N VAL A 495 14.37 12.59 -0.67
CA VAL A 495 14.08 13.15 -1.99
C VAL A 495 12.80 12.51 -2.51
N SER A 496 11.79 13.34 -2.77
CA SER A 496 10.57 12.90 -3.44
C SER A 496 10.59 13.29 -4.92
N VAL A 497 10.14 12.44 -5.83
CA VAL A 497 10.04 12.73 -7.28
C VAL A 497 8.58 12.82 -7.75
N GLY A 498 8.27 13.81 -8.57
CA GLY A 498 6.94 14.03 -9.15
C GLY A 498 6.11 15.06 -8.40
N GLY A 499 4.79 14.86 -8.35
CA GLY A 499 3.82 15.76 -7.73
C GLY A 499 3.58 17.03 -8.53
N PHE A 500 2.97 18.02 -7.88
CA PHE A 500 2.77 19.36 -8.44
C PHE A 500 4.03 20.21 -8.28
N PRO A 501 4.33 21.10 -9.24
CA PRO A 501 5.45 22.03 -9.13
C PRO A 501 5.29 22.94 -7.91
N ASN A 502 6.42 23.23 -7.26
CA ASN A 502 6.54 24.11 -6.11
C ASN A 502 5.75 23.68 -4.86
N THR A 503 5.34 22.42 -4.78
CA THR A 503 4.58 21.87 -3.65
C THR A 503 5.27 20.61 -3.12
N LYS A 504 6.11 20.77 -2.09
CA LYS A 504 6.73 19.63 -1.41
C LYS A 504 5.66 18.75 -0.75
N PHE A 505 5.87 17.44 -0.83
CA PHE A 505 4.90 16.44 -0.44
C PHE A 505 5.54 15.30 0.36
N SER A 506 4.69 14.46 0.97
CA SER A 506 5.12 13.37 1.84
C SER A 506 5.98 12.35 1.10
N PHE A 507 7.13 11.99 1.69
CA PHE A 507 8.02 10.96 1.13
C PHE A 507 7.55 9.52 1.41
N ALA A 508 6.56 9.37 2.29
CA ALA A 508 5.96 8.11 2.67
C ALA A 508 4.44 8.29 2.83
N SER A 509 3.70 7.21 2.64
CA SER A 509 2.24 7.18 2.82
C SER A 509 1.84 6.00 3.69
N CYS A 510 0.81 6.18 4.53
CA CYS A 510 0.24 5.10 5.34
C CYS A 510 1.31 4.24 6.03
N SER A 511 2.13 4.87 6.89
CA SER A 511 3.16 4.16 7.68
C SER A 511 2.58 3.05 8.53
N GLY A 512 1.26 3.12 8.72
CA GLY A 512 0.44 2.05 9.18
C GLY A 512 0.60 1.84 10.66
N GLY A 513 -0.28 0.98 11.16
CA GLY A 513 0.06 0.03 12.21
C GLY A 513 -0.28 -1.37 11.74
N THR A 514 -0.55 -2.26 12.68
CA THR A 514 -0.90 -3.64 12.34
C THR A 514 -2.32 -3.72 11.78
N ILE A 515 -2.49 -4.32 10.59
CA ILE A 515 -3.79 -4.48 9.91
C ILE A 515 -4.53 -5.74 10.35
N ARG A 516 -5.87 -5.73 10.27
CA ARG A 516 -6.71 -6.94 10.23
C ARG A 516 -7.81 -6.76 9.19
N ASP A 517 -8.42 -7.87 8.80
CA ASP A 517 -9.62 -7.87 7.98
C ASP A 517 -10.72 -8.73 8.63
N SER A 518 -11.95 -8.54 8.17
CA SER A 518 -13.12 -9.27 8.68
C SER A 518 -13.00 -10.79 8.55
N ASP A 519 -12.25 -11.30 7.57
CA ASP A 519 -12.01 -12.73 7.39
C ASP A 519 -11.11 -13.25 8.52
N THR A 520 -9.99 -12.58 8.81
CA THR A 520 -9.08 -12.92 9.92
C THR A 520 -9.75 -12.78 11.29
N ILE A 521 -10.69 -11.84 11.46
CA ILE A 521 -11.51 -11.73 12.67
C ILE A 521 -12.43 -12.95 12.81
N ARG A 522 -13.14 -13.37 11.75
CA ARG A 522 -13.98 -14.58 11.74
C ARG A 522 -13.16 -15.83 12.05
N ASP A 523 -11.98 -15.96 11.48
CA ASP A 523 -11.10 -17.10 11.72
C ASP A 523 -10.64 -17.12 13.19
N THR A 524 -10.31 -15.96 13.75
CA THR A 524 -9.99 -15.81 15.18
C THR A 524 -11.17 -16.22 16.06
N LEU A 525 -12.39 -15.77 15.77
CA LEU A 525 -13.60 -16.17 16.52
C LEU A 525 -13.81 -17.68 16.50
N SER A 526 -13.52 -18.33 15.37
CA SER A 526 -13.65 -19.79 15.21
C SER A 526 -12.59 -20.56 16.00
N LEU A 527 -11.37 -20.00 16.12
CA LEU A 527 -10.26 -20.61 16.87
C LEU A 527 -10.39 -20.45 18.39
N TYR A 528 -11.10 -19.42 18.85
CA TYR A 528 -11.22 -19.08 20.28
C TYR A 528 -12.68 -19.08 20.73
N PRO A 529 -13.23 -20.23 21.18
CA PRO A 529 -14.65 -20.39 21.50
C PRO A 529 -15.20 -19.43 22.55
N ASN A 530 -14.34 -18.89 23.43
CA ASN A 530 -14.73 -17.90 24.43
C ASN A 530 -15.12 -16.54 23.82
N LEU A 531 -14.81 -16.29 22.55
CA LEU A 531 -15.21 -15.10 21.81
C LEU A 531 -16.50 -15.28 21.01
N ASN A 532 -17.12 -16.48 21.04
CA ASN A 532 -18.30 -16.80 20.21
C ASN A 532 -19.51 -15.89 20.48
N ASN A 533 -19.62 -15.29 21.66
CA ASN A 533 -20.66 -14.32 21.98
C ASN A 533 -20.55 -13.02 21.13
N LEU A 534 -19.41 -12.77 20.50
CA LEU A 534 -19.18 -11.64 19.61
C LEU A 534 -19.43 -11.99 18.13
N ALA A 535 -19.56 -13.27 17.79
CA ALA A 535 -19.60 -13.72 16.39
C ALA A 535 -20.76 -13.11 15.60
N SER A 536 -21.94 -12.98 16.20
CA SER A 536 -23.12 -12.38 15.55
C SER A 536 -22.95 -10.88 15.23
N ARG A 537 -22.05 -10.18 15.94
CA ARG A 537 -21.79 -8.74 15.77
C ARG A 537 -20.63 -8.45 14.81
N LEU A 538 -19.68 -9.38 14.70
CA LEU A 538 -18.39 -9.14 14.02
C LEU A 538 -18.21 -9.93 12.72
N THR A 539 -19.16 -10.79 12.34
CA THR A 539 -19.04 -11.62 11.13
C THR A 539 -19.73 -10.97 9.94
N LEU A 540 -18.94 -10.52 8.96
CA LEU A 540 -19.43 -10.10 7.64
C LEU A 540 -19.72 -11.32 6.76
N SER A 541 -20.58 -11.09 5.76
CA SER A 541 -20.82 -12.06 4.69
C SER A 541 -19.53 -12.37 3.91
N GLN A 542 -19.34 -13.60 3.45
CA GLN A 542 -18.06 -14.06 2.89
C GLN A 542 -17.67 -13.42 1.55
N ASP A 543 -18.65 -12.84 0.85
CA ASP A 543 -18.47 -12.04 -0.35
C ASP A 543 -17.95 -10.62 -0.06
N LEU A 544 -17.97 -10.18 1.20
CA LEU A 544 -17.54 -8.86 1.64
C LEU A 544 -16.30 -8.96 2.53
N THR A 545 -15.33 -8.08 2.29
CA THR A 545 -14.14 -7.97 3.14
C THR A 545 -13.95 -6.52 3.54
N LEU A 546 -13.96 -6.27 4.86
CA LEU A 546 -13.53 -5.00 5.45
C LEU A 546 -12.14 -5.19 6.04
N ARG A 547 -11.16 -4.46 5.52
CA ARG A 547 -9.81 -4.35 6.07
C ARG A 547 -9.67 -3.03 6.83
N PHE A 548 -8.95 -3.03 7.94
CA PHE A 548 -8.75 -1.85 8.78
C PHE A 548 -7.44 -1.91 9.58
N THR A 549 -6.94 -0.74 9.96
CA THR A 549 -5.75 -0.58 10.82
C THR A 549 -6.12 -0.75 12.31
N CYS A 550 -5.47 -1.68 13.00
CA CYS A 550 -5.76 -2.00 14.41
C CYS A 550 -4.84 -1.32 15.44
N ALA A 551 -3.71 -0.75 15.01
CA ALA A 551 -2.76 -0.10 15.89
C ALA A 551 -2.35 1.27 15.34
N GLU A 552 -2.11 2.24 16.22
CA GLU A 552 -1.43 3.49 15.86
C GLU A 552 0.08 3.28 16.00
N VAL A 553 0.86 3.80 15.05
CA VAL A 553 2.33 3.87 15.14
C VAL A 553 2.75 5.31 15.39
N TYR A 554 3.79 5.48 16.22
CA TYR A 554 4.21 6.80 16.70
C TYR A 554 5.65 7.12 16.35
N SER A 555 5.94 8.41 16.17
CA SER A 555 7.31 8.90 16.00
C SER A 555 8.17 8.61 17.24
N ILE A 556 9.45 8.28 17.03
CA ILE A 556 10.43 8.22 18.13
C ILE A 556 10.78 9.62 18.61
N ASN A 557 10.94 10.54 17.66
CA ASN A 557 11.35 11.92 17.94
C ASN A 557 10.21 12.75 18.56
N ASN A 558 8.95 12.45 18.23
CA ASN A 558 7.76 13.11 18.75
C ASN A 558 6.73 12.07 19.26
N PRO A 559 6.81 11.62 20.52
CA PRO A 559 6.05 10.45 21.02
C PRO A 559 4.52 10.52 20.94
N ASP A 560 3.94 11.71 20.80
CA ASP A 560 2.49 11.92 20.66
C ASP A 560 2.03 12.04 19.19
N GLU A 561 2.98 12.00 18.25
CA GLU A 561 2.74 12.13 16.81
C GLU A 561 2.38 10.77 16.20
N VAL A 562 1.14 10.61 15.72
CA VAL A 562 0.66 9.43 15.00
C VAL A 562 1.10 9.50 13.54
N MET A 563 1.93 8.55 13.11
CA MET A 563 2.64 8.60 11.83
C MET A 563 1.70 8.72 10.61
N ASP A 564 0.55 8.06 10.65
CA ASP A 564 -0.44 8.07 9.57
C ASP A 564 -1.14 9.43 9.36
N PHE A 565 -1.14 10.29 10.37
CA PHE A 565 -1.73 11.64 10.30
C PHE A 565 -0.68 12.75 10.20
N SER A 566 0.60 12.38 10.13
CA SER A 566 1.70 13.32 10.02
C SER A 566 2.02 13.65 8.58
N PHE A 567 1.95 14.94 8.25
CA PHE A 567 2.45 15.44 6.98
C PHE A 567 3.96 15.65 7.07
N ARG A 568 4.73 14.79 6.43
CA ARG A 568 6.21 14.79 6.51
C ARG A 568 6.82 14.99 5.13
N GLN A 569 7.02 16.25 4.79
CA GLN A 569 7.61 16.66 3.52
C GLN A 569 9.02 16.10 3.34
N ALA A 570 9.33 15.71 2.11
CA ALA A 570 10.72 15.44 1.74
C ALA A 570 11.61 16.69 1.88
N ASP A 571 12.88 16.48 2.20
CA ASP A 571 13.88 17.56 2.23
C ASP A 571 14.03 18.22 0.86
N TYR A 572 13.95 17.42 -0.21
CA TYR A 572 14.08 17.86 -1.58
C TYR A 572 12.99 17.26 -2.48
N GLN A 573 12.67 17.96 -3.57
CA GLN A 573 11.74 17.51 -4.59
C GLN A 573 12.42 17.54 -5.96
N LEU A 574 12.35 16.41 -6.66
CA LEU A 574 12.72 16.26 -8.06
C LEU A 574 11.46 16.17 -8.92
N TYR A 575 11.62 16.36 -10.22
CA TYR A 575 10.54 16.21 -11.19
C TYR A 575 10.98 15.27 -12.30
N TYR A 576 10.01 14.54 -12.85
CA TYR A 576 10.24 13.79 -14.08
C TYR A 576 10.42 14.74 -15.25
N ASP A 577 11.37 14.42 -16.11
CA ASP A 577 11.55 14.96 -17.44
C ASP A 577 11.43 13.83 -18.47
N GLU A 578 11.56 14.14 -19.76
CA GLU A 578 11.45 13.18 -20.86
C GLU A 578 12.41 11.99 -20.72
N GLN A 579 13.60 12.21 -20.17
CA GLN A 579 14.59 11.16 -19.98
C GLN A 579 14.35 10.42 -18.67
N SER A 580 14.21 11.13 -17.55
CA SER A 580 14.15 10.56 -16.21
C SER A 580 12.87 9.76 -15.96
N ALA A 581 11.79 10.03 -16.71
CA ALA A 581 10.60 9.19 -16.73
C ALA A 581 10.85 7.77 -17.31
N ARG A 582 11.87 7.62 -18.19
CA ARG A 582 12.17 6.37 -18.91
C ARG A 582 13.51 5.72 -18.51
N ASP A 583 14.38 6.50 -17.87
CA ASP A 583 15.71 6.12 -17.38
C ASP A 583 15.83 6.42 -15.88
N PRO A 584 15.53 5.43 -15.00
CA PRO A 584 15.68 5.59 -13.55
C PRO A 584 17.09 6.02 -13.11
N SER A 585 18.14 5.69 -13.89
CA SER A 585 19.50 6.08 -13.52
C SER A 585 19.73 7.59 -13.57
N SER A 586 18.96 8.31 -14.39
CA SER A 586 18.96 9.78 -14.39
C SER A 586 18.45 10.34 -13.06
N LEU A 587 17.41 9.73 -12.47
CA LEU A 587 16.91 10.13 -11.15
C LEU A 587 17.89 9.81 -10.04
N TRP A 588 18.57 8.65 -10.11
CA TRP A 588 19.60 8.30 -9.14
C TRP A 588 20.76 9.30 -9.13
N LEU A 589 21.19 9.78 -10.32
CA LEU A 589 22.20 10.84 -10.44
C LEU A 589 21.75 12.15 -9.80
N GLN A 590 20.49 12.53 -9.98
CA GLN A 590 19.94 13.74 -9.37
C GLN A 590 19.82 13.60 -7.85
N ALA A 591 19.31 12.47 -7.36
CA ALA A 591 19.17 12.19 -5.94
C ALA A 591 20.51 12.16 -5.20
N ALA A 592 21.55 11.55 -5.81
CA ALA A 592 22.88 11.45 -5.23
C ALA A 592 23.54 12.81 -4.91
N GLN A 593 23.09 13.91 -5.55
CA GLN A 593 23.58 15.26 -5.25
C GLN A 593 23.20 15.75 -3.85
N TYR A 594 22.18 15.14 -3.23
CA TYR A 594 21.69 15.48 -1.89
C TYR A 594 22.29 14.64 -0.77
N ILE A 595 23.20 13.71 -1.09
CA ILE A 595 24.01 13.05 -0.08
C ILE A 595 24.93 14.10 0.55
N LYS A 596 24.90 14.21 1.89
CA LYS A 596 25.68 15.22 2.63
C LYS A 596 27.14 15.14 2.20
N LYS A 597 27.72 16.28 1.82
CA LYS A 597 29.16 16.35 1.52
C LYS A 597 29.91 16.00 2.80
N GLN A 598 30.79 14.99 2.74
CA GLN A 598 31.76 14.76 3.81
C GLN A 598 32.57 16.06 3.96
N SER A 599 32.56 16.60 5.18
CA SER A 599 33.27 17.84 5.52
C SER A 599 34.78 17.64 5.60
#